data_AF-A0A382ZJL3-F1
#
_entry.id   AF-A0A382ZJL3-F1
#
_cell.length_a   1.000
_cell.length_b   1.000
_cell.length_c   1.000
_cell.angle_alpha   90.00
_cell.angle_beta   90.00
_cell.angle_gamma   90.00
#
_symmetry.space_group_name_H-M   'P 1'
#
loop_
_entity.id
_entity.type
_entity.pdbx_description
1 polymer ?
#
loop_
_entity_poly.entity_id
_entity_poly.type
_entity_poly.pdbx_seq_one_letter_code
_entity_poly.pdbx_strand_id
1 'polypeptide(L)'
;MFKYLVFFIYLFFSLYANSAEKNTAEVLGTYGDWKAFYWNLGEDKVCSILSYPKKEEGKYTKRGKVVAQVTQRVENPSAGVVSFQVGYPIKEG
;
A
#
# COMPACT_ATOMS: atom_id res chain seq x y z
N MET A 1 42.05 20.83 19.46
CA MET A 1 40.76 21.48 19.11
C MET A 1 40.12 20.86 17.87
N PHE A 2 40.82 20.73 16.73
CA PHE A 2 40.28 20.16 15.49
C PHE A 2 39.73 18.72 15.63
N LYS A 3 40.37 17.87 16.46
CA LYS A 3 39.93 16.48 16.73
C LYS A 3 38.57 16.39 17.45
N TYR A 4 38.26 17.35 18.33
CA TYR A 4 36.97 17.42 19.00
C TYR A 4 35.89 17.98 18.06
N LEU A 5 36.25 18.92 17.18
CA LEU A 5 35.36 19.45 16.15
C LEU A 5 34.86 18.36 15.20
N VAL A 6 35.76 17.48 14.73
CA VAL A 6 35.38 16.35 13.86
C VAL A 6 34.52 15.33 14.60
N PHE A 7 34.79 15.08 15.88
CA PHE A 7 33.97 14.18 16.72
C PHE A 7 32.55 14.72 16.92
N PHE A 8 32.41 16.03 17.17
CA PHE A 8 31.10 16.67 17.29
C PHE A 8 30.31 16.69 15.98
N ILE A 9 30.98 16.87 14.82
CA ILE A 9 30.32 16.79 13.51
C ILE A 9 29.80 15.37 13.24
N TYR A 10 30.54 14.34 13.62
CA TYR A 10 30.13 12.94 13.46
C TYR A 10 28.93 12.56 14.35
N LEU A 11 28.91 13.10 15.59
CA LEU A 11 27.78 12.96 16.52
C LEU A 11 26.53 13.71 16.05
N PHE A 12 26.70 14.86 15.39
CA PHE A 12 25.57 15.62 14.84
C PHE A 12 24.96 14.93 13.62
N PHE A 13 25.77 14.30 12.75
CA PHE A 13 25.27 13.64 11.55
C PHE A 13 24.53 12.32 11.83
N SER A 14 24.80 11.67 12.96
CA SER A 14 24.14 10.41 13.37
C SER A 14 22.74 10.61 13.98
N LEU A 15 22.34 11.85 14.28
CA LEU A 15 21.01 12.18 14.80
C LEU A 15 19.93 12.39 13.71
N TYR A 16 20.31 12.38 12.43
CA TYR A 16 19.38 12.51 11.30
C TYR A 16 18.87 11.15 10.79
N ALA A 17 18.56 10.22 11.70
CA ALA A 17 17.78 9.04 11.33
C ALA A 17 16.32 9.46 11.15
N ASN A 18 15.96 9.90 9.93
CA ASN A 18 14.56 10.12 9.57
C ASN A 18 13.82 8.79 9.72
N SER A 19 12.93 8.69 10.71
CA SER A 19 11.97 7.60 10.78
C SER A 19 10.98 7.79 9.64
N ALA A 20 11.11 6.99 8.58
CA ALA A 20 10.06 6.90 7.57
C ALA A 20 8.83 6.27 8.23
N GLU A 21 7.82 7.09 8.53
CA GLU A 21 6.54 6.60 9.03
C GLU A 21 5.89 5.75 7.92
N LYS A 22 5.79 4.45 8.18
CA LYS A 22 5.16 3.54 7.24
C LYS A 22 3.65 3.75 7.38
N ASN A 23 3.04 4.38 6.38
CA ASN A 23 1.57 4.48 6.29
C ASN A 23 0.98 3.06 6.17
N THR A 24 0.66 2.44 7.31
CA THR A 24 -0.01 1.15 7.37
C THR A 24 -1.51 1.35 7.34
N ALA A 25 -2.20 0.55 6.55
CA ALA A 25 -3.66 0.59 6.52
C ALA A 25 -4.27 0.21 7.86
N GLU A 26 -5.29 0.95 8.27
CA GLU A 26 -6.21 0.53 9.31
C GLU A 26 -7.20 -0.48 8.72
N VAL A 27 -7.44 -1.58 9.45
CA VAL A 27 -8.44 -2.59 9.06
C VAL A 27 -9.78 -2.17 9.64
N LEU A 28 -10.73 -1.83 8.77
CA LEU A 28 -12.08 -1.41 9.17
C LEU A 28 -13.02 -2.59 9.45
N GLY A 29 -12.67 -3.79 8.95
CA GLY A 29 -13.42 -5.01 9.19
C GLY A 29 -13.55 -5.90 7.96
N THR A 30 -14.40 -6.92 8.09
CA THR A 30 -14.72 -7.87 7.02
C THR A 30 -16.22 -7.93 6.81
N TYR A 31 -16.64 -7.83 5.56
CA TYR A 31 -18.04 -7.74 5.15
C TYR A 31 -18.30 -8.74 4.02
N GLY A 32 -18.86 -9.89 4.37
CA GLY A 32 -18.93 -11.04 3.44
C GLY A 32 -17.53 -11.44 2.98
N ASP A 33 -17.31 -11.49 1.67
CA ASP A 33 -16.03 -11.85 1.06
C ASP A 33 -15.02 -10.68 0.98
N TRP A 34 -15.36 -9.50 1.52
CA TRP A 34 -14.57 -8.27 1.36
C TRP A 34 -13.84 -7.84 2.64
N LYS A 35 -12.53 -7.62 2.47
CA LYS A 35 -11.57 -6.90 3.32
C LYS A 35 -11.73 -5.37 3.30
N ALA A 36 -12.17 -4.67 4.33
CA ALA A 36 -12.21 -3.19 4.31
C ALA A 36 -11.01 -2.54 5.01
N PHE A 37 -10.46 -1.49 4.39
CA PHE A 37 -9.26 -0.78 4.84
C PHE A 37 -9.40 0.73 4.68
N TYR A 38 -8.79 1.47 5.60
CA TYR A 38 -8.59 2.90 5.52
C TYR A 38 -7.08 3.21 5.48
N TRP A 39 -6.70 4.09 4.57
CA TRP A 39 -5.34 4.58 4.41
C TRP A 39 -5.33 6.08 4.64
N ASN A 40 -4.58 6.49 5.66
CA ASN A 40 -4.29 7.90 5.89
C ASN A 40 -2.94 8.23 5.23
N LEU A 41 -2.97 8.83 4.04
CA LEU A 41 -1.77 9.25 3.30
C LEU A 41 -1.56 10.77 3.41
N GLY A 42 -1.98 11.37 4.54
CA GLY A 42 -1.92 12.82 4.76
C GLY A 42 -3.16 13.51 4.19
N GLU A 43 -2.97 14.36 3.17
CA GLU A 43 -4.08 15.05 2.49
C GLU A 43 -4.91 14.11 1.59
N ASP A 44 -4.35 12.94 1.25
CA ASP A 44 -5.03 11.92 0.47
C ASP A 44 -5.54 10.80 1.39
N LYS A 45 -6.85 10.80 1.69
CA LYS A 45 -7.47 9.72 2.47
C LYS A 45 -8.14 8.75 1.52
N VAL A 46 -7.87 7.47 1.73
CA VAL A 46 -8.32 6.42 0.82
C VAL A 46 -9.04 5.32 1.59
N CYS A 47 -10.28 5.06 1.20
CA CYS A 47 -11.01 3.86 1.61
C CYS A 47 -10.88 2.81 0.51
N SER A 48 -10.56 1.58 0.87
CA SER A 48 -10.50 0.48 -0.08
C SER A 48 -11.14 -0.77 0.47
N ILE A 49 -11.81 -1.53 -0.40
CA ILE A 49 -12.20 -2.91 -0.14
C ILE A 49 -11.44 -3.83 -1.08
N LEU A 50 -11.08 -5.01 -0.59
CA LEU A 50 -10.41 -6.03 -1.40
C LEU A 50 -10.92 -7.43 -1.11
N SER A 51 -11.09 -8.22 -2.16
CA SER A 51 -11.57 -9.60 -2.09
C SER A 51 -10.67 -10.52 -2.91
N TYR A 52 -10.51 -11.74 -2.39
CA TYR A 52 -9.81 -12.81 -3.08
C TYR A 52 -10.83 -13.65 -3.86
N PRO A 53 -10.45 -14.20 -5.02
CA PRO A 53 -11.33 -15.10 -5.75
C PRO A 53 -11.66 -16.33 -4.91
N LYS A 54 -12.91 -16.79 -4.96
CA LYS A 54 -13.33 -18.06 -4.32
C LYS A 54 -12.76 -19.29 -5.01
N LYS A 55 -12.38 -19.14 -6.28
CA LYS A 55 -11.87 -20.21 -7.13
C LYS A 55 -10.89 -19.63 -8.15
N GLU A 56 -9.79 -20.35 -8.36
CA GLU A 56 -8.81 -20.03 -9.40
C GLU A 56 -8.61 -21.26 -10.29
N GLU A 57 -8.86 -21.12 -11.59
CA GLU A 57 -8.74 -22.20 -12.57
C GLU A 57 -7.95 -21.78 -13.80
N GLY A 58 -7.14 -22.70 -14.33
CA GLY A 58 -6.40 -22.50 -15.57
C GLY A 58 -5.09 -23.26 -15.62
N LYS A 59 -4.43 -23.22 -16.79
CA LYS A 59 -3.17 -23.89 -17.07
C LYS A 59 -2.01 -22.92 -16.85
N TYR A 60 -1.59 -22.76 -15.61
CA TYR A 60 -0.45 -21.91 -15.26
C TYR A 60 0.53 -22.67 -14.38
N THR A 61 1.82 -22.56 -14.69
CA THR A 61 2.90 -23.14 -13.87
C THR A 61 3.13 -22.34 -12.59
N LYS A 62 2.95 -21.01 -12.67
CA LYS A 62 2.99 -20.07 -11.55
C LYS A 62 2.01 -18.93 -11.82
N ARG A 63 1.26 -18.54 -10.80
CA ARG A 63 0.38 -17.37 -10.80
C ARG A 63 0.65 -16.54 -9.55
N GLY A 64 0.78 -15.24 -9.72
CA GLY A 64 0.89 -14.30 -8.62
C GLY A 64 -0.43 -14.10 -7.88
N LYS A 65 -0.42 -13.18 -6.91
CA LYS A 65 -1.59 -12.84 -6.11
C LYS A 65 -2.73 -12.32 -7.01
N VAL A 66 -3.94 -12.80 -6.73
CA VAL A 66 -5.17 -12.38 -7.42
C VAL A 66 -6.09 -11.65 -6.47
N VAL A 67 -6.46 -10.42 -6.80
CA VAL A 67 -7.30 -9.57 -5.95
C VAL A 67 -8.20 -8.72 -6.82
N ALA A 68 -9.47 -8.62 -6.45
CA ALA A 68 -10.35 -7.52 -6.86
C ALA A 68 -10.31 -6.45 -5.78
N GLN A 69 -10.09 -5.20 -6.17
CA GLN A 69 -10.04 -4.07 -5.25
C GLN A 69 -10.94 -2.95 -5.74
N VAL A 70 -11.67 -2.32 -4.83
CA VAL A 70 -12.40 -1.08 -5.09
C VAL A 70 -11.80 0.00 -4.20
N THR A 71 -11.43 1.12 -4.79
CA THR A 71 -10.75 2.23 -4.11
C THR A 71 -11.55 3.51 -4.27
N GLN A 72 -11.77 4.22 -3.18
CA GLN A 72 -12.42 5.52 -3.16
C GLN A 72 -11.54 6.52 -2.43
N ARG A 73 -11.28 7.67 -3.07
CA ARG A 73 -10.63 8.82 -2.44
C ARG A 73 -11.70 9.68 -1.76
N VAL A 74 -11.42 10.15 -0.55
CA VAL A 74 -12.37 10.96 0.21
C VAL A 74 -12.48 12.37 -0.39
N GLU A 75 -11.37 12.89 -0.88
CA GLU A 75 -11.20 14.26 -1.36
C GLU A 75 -11.73 14.46 -2.78
N ASN A 76 -11.80 13.38 -3.56
CA ASN A 76 -12.43 13.38 -4.87
C ASN A 76 -13.33 12.13 -4.99
N PRO A 77 -14.58 12.22 -4.47
CA PRO A 77 -15.52 11.13 -4.52
C PRO A 77 -16.05 10.95 -5.95
N SER A 78 -15.25 10.29 -6.81
CA SER A 78 -15.73 9.72 -8.08
C SER A 78 -16.55 8.45 -7.83
N ALA A 79 -17.15 7.88 -8.87
CA ALA A 79 -17.48 6.45 -8.84
C ALA A 79 -16.18 5.68 -8.50
N GLY A 80 -16.20 4.82 -7.49
CA GLY A 80 -15.00 4.15 -7.00
C GLY A 80 -14.21 3.47 -8.11
N VAL A 81 -12.88 3.50 -8.01
CA VAL A 81 -12.00 2.86 -8.99
C VAL A 81 -11.94 1.37 -8.72
N VAL A 82 -12.35 0.56 -9.68
CA VAL A 82 -12.25 -0.91 -9.63
C VAL A 82 -10.94 -1.33 -10.30
N SER A 83 -10.12 -2.09 -9.58
CA SER A 83 -8.87 -2.64 -10.10
C SER A 83 -8.78 -4.15 -9.85
N PHE A 84 -8.10 -4.84 -10.77
CA PHE A 84 -7.85 -6.27 -10.68
C PHE A 84 -6.35 -6.53 -10.75
N GLN A 85 -5.81 -7.18 -9.72
CA GLN A 85 -4.52 -7.84 -9.82
C GLN A 85 -4.80 -9.27 -10.29
N VAL A 86 -4.34 -9.64 -11.49
CA VAL A 86 -4.66 -10.95 -12.11
C VAL A 86 -3.56 -12.00 -11.93
N GLY A 87 -2.41 -11.60 -11.37
CA GLY A 87 -1.31 -12.50 -11.05
C GLY A 87 -0.36 -12.82 -12.22
N TYR A 88 -0.45 -12.11 -13.34
CA TYR A 88 0.44 -12.22 -14.50
C TYR A 88 0.41 -10.93 -15.35
N PRO A 89 1.43 -10.69 -16.21
CA PRO A 89 1.40 -9.58 -17.17
C PRO A 89 0.26 -9.76 -18.18
N ILE A 90 -0.47 -8.69 -18.45
CA ILE A 90 -1.47 -8.63 -19.52
C ILE A 90 -0.74 -8.23 -20.79
N LYS A 91 -1.02 -8.90 -21.92
CA LYS A 91 -0.49 -8.49 -23.21
C LYS A 91 -1.08 -7.15 -23.62
N GLU A 92 -0.28 -6.32 -24.26
CA GLU A 92 -0.79 -5.10 -24.91
C GLU A 92 -1.81 -5.48 -25.99
N GLY A 93 -2.81 -4.61 -26.16
CA GLY A 93 -3.90 -4.76 -27.12
C GLY A 93 -3.58 -4.17 -28.48
#